data_AF-A0A286U0T3-F1
#
_entry.id   AF-A0A286U0T3-F1
#
_cell.length_a   1.000
_cell.length_b   1.000
_cell.length_c   1.000
_cell.angle_alpha   90.00
_cell.angle_beta   90.00
_cell.angle_gamma   90.00
#
_symmetry.space_group_name_H-M   'P 1'
#
loop_
_entity.id
_entity.type
_entity.pdbx_description
1 polymer ?
#
loop_
_entity_poly.entity_id
_entity_poly.type
_entity_poly.pdbx_seq_one_letter_code
_entity_poly.pdbx_strand_id
1 'polypeptide(L)'
;MENILKKDIRAVIDEYPEVGRILEEYNIGCAPCSVGSCLVSDVVGVHGLDPQTEATLMYKIEKAVYPDRDIPEPKVDMSKVVPKEINYSPAVKNLVDEHVLIKRLLALIPTITDFVENSATVDKELIMNCIDFIRGYADKFHHMKEEDILFKYVDEKSEIIKVMYEDHVTGRNHVKNVVEGAETGNKAQIKEHLHGYRDLLTQHIKKEDEILYPWIERQMSDRQIGELFQRCSAADASVGEELPKRYEKFIIDLEEKFAKEN
;
A
#
# COMPACT_ATOMS: atom_id res chain seq x y z
N MET A 1 -8.44 -14.19 -25.66
CA MET A 1 -8.10 -13.40 -24.46
C MET A 1 -8.51 -11.91 -24.48
N GLU A 2 -8.38 -11.18 -25.61
CA GLU A 2 -8.51 -9.70 -25.66
C GLU A 2 -9.78 -9.09 -25.05
N ASN A 3 -10.92 -9.76 -25.14
CA ASN A 3 -12.19 -9.22 -24.63
C ASN A 3 -12.28 -9.25 -23.09
N ILE A 4 -11.62 -10.22 -22.45
CA ILE A 4 -11.61 -10.35 -20.99
C ILE A 4 -10.55 -9.45 -20.37
N LEU A 5 -9.44 -9.22 -21.07
CA LEU A 5 -8.37 -8.36 -20.59
C LEU A 5 -8.85 -6.93 -20.29
N LYS A 6 -9.89 -6.48 -20.98
CA LYS A 6 -10.53 -5.18 -20.82
C LYS A 6 -11.76 -5.19 -19.91
N LYS A 7 -12.07 -6.31 -19.26
CA LYS A 7 -13.15 -6.39 -18.27
C LYS A 7 -12.62 -6.11 -16.87
N ASP A 8 -13.51 -5.60 -16.02
CA ASP A 8 -13.30 -5.48 -14.58
C ASP A 8 -13.06 -6.85 -13.96
N ILE A 9 -12.00 -6.96 -13.14
CA ILE A 9 -11.59 -8.24 -12.57
C ILE A 9 -12.68 -8.86 -11.72
N ARG A 10 -13.50 -8.05 -11.04
CA ARG A 10 -14.60 -8.58 -10.23
C ARG A 10 -15.73 -9.14 -11.07
N ALA A 11 -16.10 -8.48 -12.16
CA ALA A 11 -17.08 -9.03 -13.08
C ALA A 11 -16.61 -10.38 -13.63
N VAL A 12 -15.30 -10.51 -13.89
CA VAL A 12 -14.69 -11.78 -14.33
C VAL A 12 -14.66 -12.82 -13.21
N ILE A 13 -14.36 -12.46 -11.96
CA ILE A 13 -14.38 -13.39 -10.82
C ILE A 13 -15.81 -13.86 -10.49
N ASP A 14 -16.79 -12.96 -10.55
CA ASP A 14 -18.20 -13.30 -10.30
C ASP A 14 -18.74 -14.24 -11.40
N GLU A 15 -18.33 -14.03 -12.65
CA GLU A 15 -18.66 -14.92 -13.79
C GLU A 15 -17.85 -16.24 -13.74
N TYR A 16 -16.61 -16.19 -13.29
CA TYR A 16 -15.66 -17.32 -13.25
C TYR A 16 -14.90 -17.37 -11.91
N PRO A 17 -15.48 -17.95 -10.83
CA PRO A 17 -14.88 -17.94 -9.49
C PRO A 17 -13.48 -18.57 -9.38
N GLU A 18 -13.14 -19.47 -10.30
CA GLU A 18 -11.79 -20.04 -10.40
C GLU A 18 -10.70 -18.98 -10.63
N VAL A 19 -11.02 -17.89 -11.35
CA VAL A 19 -10.07 -16.80 -11.59
C VAL A 19 -9.65 -16.14 -10.27
N GLY A 20 -10.57 -16.00 -9.31
CA GLY A 20 -10.25 -15.45 -7.99
C GLY A 20 -9.25 -16.34 -7.23
N ARG A 21 -9.47 -17.67 -7.25
CA ARG A 21 -8.55 -18.64 -6.63
C ARG A 21 -7.18 -18.63 -7.27
N ILE A 22 -7.13 -18.59 -8.61
CA ILE A 22 -5.87 -18.46 -9.35
C ILE A 22 -5.13 -17.18 -8.94
N LEU A 23 -5.81 -16.04 -8.80
CA LEU A 23 -5.13 -14.80 -8.37
C LEU A 23 -4.57 -14.90 -6.94
N GLU A 24 -5.32 -15.51 -6.02
CA GLU A 24 -4.84 -15.77 -4.66
C GLU A 24 -3.58 -16.66 -4.62
N GLU A 25 -3.48 -17.68 -5.48
CA GLU A 25 -2.27 -18.54 -5.59
C GLU A 25 -0.99 -17.73 -5.89
N TYR A 26 -1.14 -16.60 -6.58
CA TYR A 26 -0.02 -15.72 -6.96
C TYR A 26 0.12 -14.52 -6.03
N ASN A 27 -0.52 -14.55 -4.84
CA ASN A 27 -0.57 -13.44 -3.88
C ASN A 27 -1.14 -12.14 -4.46
N ILE A 28 -2.02 -12.25 -5.46
CA ILE A 28 -2.73 -11.13 -6.06
C ILE A 28 -4.07 -10.97 -5.34
N GLY A 29 -4.13 -9.99 -4.43
CA GLY A 29 -5.25 -9.75 -3.52
C GLY A 29 -6.49 -9.12 -4.18
N CYS A 30 -6.93 -9.62 -5.34
CA CYS A 30 -8.12 -9.10 -6.04
C CYS A 30 -9.43 -9.76 -5.60
N ALA A 31 -9.39 -10.99 -5.08
CA ALA A 31 -10.57 -11.70 -4.57
C ALA A 31 -11.20 -11.05 -3.30
N PRO A 32 -10.42 -10.61 -2.29
CA PRO A 32 -10.96 -9.86 -1.15
C PRO A 32 -11.20 -8.37 -1.45
N CYS A 33 -10.82 -7.89 -2.63
CA CYS A 33 -11.07 -6.50 -3.04
C CYS A 33 -12.58 -6.29 -3.26
N SER A 34 -13.21 -5.45 -2.43
CA SER A 34 -14.63 -5.10 -2.51
C SER A 34 -14.99 -4.26 -3.74
N VAL A 35 -13.99 -3.74 -4.46
CA VAL A 35 -14.16 -2.76 -5.54
C VAL A 35 -14.09 -3.38 -6.92
N GLY A 36 -13.03 -4.13 -7.21
CA GLY A 36 -13.06 -5.01 -8.38
C GLY A 36 -12.98 -4.38 -9.77
N SER A 37 -12.78 -3.06 -9.87
CA SER A 37 -12.79 -2.29 -11.13
C SER A 37 -11.45 -2.30 -11.89
N CYS A 38 -10.41 -2.95 -11.37
CA CYS A 38 -9.15 -3.08 -12.08
C CYS A 38 -9.36 -3.96 -13.31
N LEU A 39 -8.83 -3.57 -14.46
CA LEU A 39 -8.88 -4.43 -15.64
C LEU A 39 -8.04 -5.68 -15.42
N VAL A 40 -8.47 -6.82 -15.97
CA VAL A 40 -7.68 -8.07 -15.87
C VAL A 40 -6.24 -7.86 -16.39
N SER A 41 -6.05 -7.07 -17.45
CA SER A 41 -4.70 -6.73 -17.95
C SER A 41 -3.86 -5.96 -16.95
N ASP A 42 -4.48 -5.08 -16.17
CA ASP A 42 -3.78 -4.26 -15.19
C ASP A 42 -3.46 -5.11 -13.96
N VAL A 43 -4.40 -5.94 -13.50
CA VAL A 43 -4.14 -6.92 -12.45
C VAL A 43 -2.94 -7.78 -12.82
N VAL A 44 -2.89 -8.35 -14.01
CA VAL A 44 -1.78 -9.24 -14.37
C VAL A 44 -0.46 -8.49 -14.64
N GLY A 45 -0.53 -7.32 -15.28
CA GLY A 45 0.66 -6.60 -15.74
C GLY A 45 1.35 -5.72 -14.68
N VAL A 46 0.70 -5.47 -13.55
CA VAL A 46 1.13 -4.47 -12.57
C VAL A 46 1.83 -5.09 -11.35
N HIS A 47 1.55 -6.34 -10.98
CA HIS A 47 2.17 -7.02 -9.82
C HIS A 47 3.65 -7.43 -9.99
N GLY A 48 4.34 -6.90 -11.00
CA GLY A 48 5.79 -7.12 -11.17
C GLY A 48 6.20 -8.59 -11.27
N LEU A 49 5.28 -9.49 -11.65
CA LEU A 49 5.57 -10.91 -11.82
C LEU A 49 6.67 -11.10 -12.85
N ASP A 50 7.53 -12.11 -12.64
CA ASP A 50 8.47 -12.47 -13.69
C ASP A 50 7.68 -12.94 -14.94
N PRO A 51 8.18 -12.69 -16.16
CA PRO A 51 7.47 -13.00 -17.38
C PRO A 51 6.98 -14.45 -17.55
N GLN A 52 7.68 -15.45 -16.99
CA GLN A 52 7.16 -16.82 -17.03
C GLN A 52 5.96 -16.96 -16.10
N THR A 53 6.03 -16.41 -14.90
CA THR A 53 4.94 -16.40 -13.93
C THR A 53 3.73 -15.60 -14.45
N GLU A 54 3.94 -14.42 -15.05
CA GLU A 54 2.90 -13.60 -15.70
C GLU A 54 2.22 -14.38 -16.84
N ALA A 55 3.01 -15.00 -17.73
CA ALA A 55 2.46 -15.80 -18.82
C ALA A 55 1.69 -17.03 -18.32
N THR A 56 2.19 -17.71 -17.28
CA THR A 56 1.54 -18.88 -16.68
C THR A 56 0.22 -18.48 -16.01
N LEU A 57 0.19 -17.33 -15.32
CA LEU A 57 -1.03 -16.76 -14.74
C LEU A 57 -2.07 -16.48 -15.84
N MET A 58 -1.66 -15.80 -16.92
CA MET A 58 -2.52 -15.55 -18.08
C MET A 58 -3.08 -16.83 -18.68
N TYR A 59 -2.23 -17.85 -18.84
CA TYR A 59 -2.64 -19.16 -19.35
C TYR A 59 -3.68 -19.84 -18.45
N LYS A 60 -3.46 -19.84 -17.13
CA LYS A 60 -4.41 -20.39 -16.15
C LYS A 60 -5.76 -19.65 -16.20
N ILE A 61 -5.74 -18.31 -16.27
CA ILE A 61 -6.95 -17.48 -16.42
C ILE A 61 -7.66 -17.84 -17.73
N GLU A 62 -6.94 -17.96 -18.85
CA GLU A 62 -7.57 -18.29 -20.13
C GLU A 62 -8.20 -19.69 -20.13
N LYS A 63 -7.55 -20.68 -19.51
CA LYS A 63 -8.10 -22.03 -19.33
C LYS A 63 -9.32 -22.06 -18.42
N ALA A 64 -9.34 -21.25 -17.36
CA ALA A 64 -10.49 -21.15 -16.47
C ALA A 64 -11.73 -20.58 -17.19
N VAL A 65 -11.52 -19.61 -18.09
CA VAL A 65 -12.63 -18.97 -18.81
C VAL A 65 -13.01 -19.72 -20.10
N TYR A 66 -12.04 -20.33 -20.79
CA TYR A 66 -12.25 -21.05 -22.04
C TYR A 66 -11.62 -22.46 -21.99
N PRO A 67 -12.22 -23.41 -21.25
CA PRO A 67 -11.62 -24.71 -20.99
C PRO A 67 -11.37 -25.54 -22.26
N ASP A 68 -12.26 -25.39 -23.26
CA ASP A 68 -12.22 -26.14 -24.52
C ASP A 68 -11.19 -25.59 -25.52
N ARG A 69 -10.57 -24.43 -25.26
CA ARG A 69 -9.50 -23.94 -26.12
C ARG A 69 -8.24 -24.78 -25.92
N ASP A 70 -7.72 -25.28 -27.03
CA ASP A 70 -6.40 -25.92 -27.06
C ASP A 70 -5.33 -24.83 -27.15
N ILE A 71 -4.78 -24.48 -25.99
CA ILE A 71 -3.77 -23.43 -25.82
C ILE A 71 -2.55 -24.12 -25.22
N PRO A 72 -1.37 -24.03 -25.85
CA PRO A 72 -0.17 -24.60 -25.27
C PRO A 72 0.24 -23.82 -24.02
N GLU A 73 0.76 -24.52 -23.02
CA GLU A 73 1.35 -23.88 -21.84
C GLU A 73 2.54 -22.99 -22.26
N PRO A 74 2.60 -21.73 -21.80
CA PRO A 74 3.61 -20.80 -22.25
C PRO A 74 4.99 -21.19 -21.74
N LYS A 75 5.98 -21.09 -22.62
CA LYS A 75 7.40 -21.22 -22.27
C LYS A 75 8.10 -19.93 -22.67
N VAL A 76 8.46 -19.14 -21.68
CA VAL A 76 9.20 -17.89 -21.82
C VAL A 76 10.68 -18.19 -21.66
N ASP A 77 11.47 -17.75 -22.63
CA ASP A 77 12.91 -17.83 -22.57
C ASP A 77 13.45 -16.81 -21.56
N MET A 78 13.62 -17.25 -20.30
CA MET A 78 14.08 -16.41 -19.21
C MET A 78 15.48 -15.81 -19.44
N SER A 79 16.27 -16.33 -20.40
CA SER A 79 17.56 -15.74 -20.76
C SER A 79 17.44 -14.44 -21.56
N LYS A 80 16.25 -14.15 -22.09
CA LYS A 80 15.92 -12.94 -22.87
C LYS A 80 15.01 -11.98 -22.11
N VAL A 81 14.64 -12.36 -20.90
CA VAL A 81 13.78 -11.59 -20.02
C VAL A 81 14.64 -10.62 -19.22
N VAL A 82 14.39 -9.33 -19.42
CA VAL A 82 14.89 -8.29 -18.52
C VAL A 82 13.89 -8.20 -17.37
N PRO A 83 14.31 -8.27 -16.10
CA PRO A 83 13.42 -8.03 -14.96
C PRO A 83 12.68 -6.70 -15.15
N LYS A 84 11.35 -6.70 -14.97
CA LYS A 84 10.58 -5.45 -14.90
C LYS A 84 10.96 -4.75 -13.61
N GLU A 85 11.97 -3.87 -13.65
CA GLU A 85 12.16 -2.89 -12.58
C GLU A 85 11.04 -1.86 -12.66
N ILE A 86 10.33 -1.65 -11.56
CA ILE A 86 9.40 -0.52 -11.46
C ILE A 86 10.27 0.73 -11.38
N ASN A 87 10.25 1.54 -12.43
CA ASN A 87 10.99 2.79 -12.49
C ASN A 87 10.06 3.95 -12.18
N TYR A 88 10.10 4.44 -10.96
CA TYR A 88 9.29 5.58 -10.50
C TYR A 88 9.89 6.90 -10.98
N SER A 89 9.06 7.91 -11.25
CA SER A 89 9.57 9.28 -11.34
C SER A 89 10.13 9.74 -9.99
N PRO A 90 10.99 10.77 -9.95
CA PRO A 90 11.59 11.25 -8.70
C PRO A 90 10.58 11.58 -7.59
N ALA A 91 9.41 12.12 -7.94
CA ALA A 91 8.38 12.48 -6.95
C ALA A 91 7.77 11.23 -6.30
N VAL A 92 7.41 10.24 -7.12
CA VAL A 92 6.86 8.97 -6.65
C VAL A 92 7.91 8.17 -5.90
N LYS A 93 9.17 8.19 -6.36
CA LYS A 93 10.29 7.58 -5.64
C LYS A 93 10.43 8.12 -4.22
N ASN A 94 10.24 9.43 -4.00
CA ASN A 94 10.24 10.01 -2.67
C ASN A 94 9.10 9.47 -1.80
N LEU A 95 7.87 9.34 -2.33
CA LEU A 95 6.74 8.75 -1.60
C LEU A 95 7.05 7.30 -1.18
N VAL A 96 7.61 6.50 -2.08
CA VAL A 96 8.05 5.12 -1.79
C VAL A 96 9.16 5.09 -0.72
N ASP A 97 10.07 6.06 -0.73
CA ASP A 97 11.13 6.16 0.28
C ASP A 97 10.58 6.54 1.66
N GLU A 98 9.55 7.39 1.71
CA GLU A 98 8.85 7.74 2.95
C GLU A 98 8.17 6.53 3.59
N HIS A 99 7.65 5.59 2.79
CA HIS A 99 7.10 4.33 3.29
C HIS A 99 8.07 3.52 4.14
N VAL A 100 9.38 3.68 3.98
CA VAL A 100 10.39 2.94 4.74
C VAL A 100 10.24 3.19 6.24
N LEU A 101 10.09 4.45 6.67
CA LEU A 101 9.92 4.77 8.09
C LEU A 101 8.56 4.30 8.62
N ILE A 102 7.51 4.42 7.80
CA ILE A 102 6.18 3.97 8.18
C ILE A 102 6.20 2.45 8.41
N LYS A 103 6.73 1.68 7.46
CA LYS A 103 6.88 0.21 7.56
C LYS A 103 7.69 -0.20 8.80
N ARG A 104 8.72 0.55 9.18
CA ARG A 104 9.49 0.30 10.42
C ARG A 104 8.63 0.45 11.67
N LEU A 105 7.79 1.49 11.77
CA LEU A 105 6.83 1.58 12.89
C LEU A 105 5.85 0.41 12.87
N LEU A 106 5.31 0.04 11.70
CA LEU A 106 4.36 -1.06 11.57
C LEU A 106 4.95 -2.40 12.05
N ALA A 107 6.25 -2.62 11.81
CA ALA A 107 6.96 -3.80 12.28
C ALA A 107 7.12 -3.85 13.81
N LEU A 108 7.16 -2.69 14.47
CA LEU A 108 7.28 -2.58 15.93
C LEU A 108 5.94 -2.71 16.68
N ILE A 109 4.81 -2.52 15.99
CA ILE A 109 3.47 -2.55 16.62
C ILE A 109 3.23 -3.79 17.50
N PRO A 110 3.53 -5.03 17.07
CA PRO A 110 3.37 -6.21 17.93
C PRO A 110 4.12 -6.07 19.27
N THR A 111 5.40 -5.71 19.22
CA THR A 111 6.25 -5.51 20.40
C THR A 111 5.72 -4.39 21.30
N ILE A 112 5.29 -3.26 20.72
CA ILE A 112 4.69 -2.14 21.46
C ILE A 112 3.42 -2.60 22.19
N THR A 113 2.56 -3.35 21.50
CA THR A 113 1.30 -3.82 22.11
C THR A 113 1.53 -4.86 23.20
N ASP A 114 2.51 -5.75 23.04
CA ASP A 114 2.90 -6.72 24.07
C ASP A 114 3.46 -6.00 25.31
N PHE A 115 4.28 -4.97 25.12
CA PHE A 115 4.76 -4.12 26.22
C PHE A 115 3.62 -3.44 26.97
N VAL A 116 2.64 -2.87 26.25
CA VAL A 116 1.47 -2.19 26.84
C VAL A 116 0.59 -3.15 27.63
N GLU A 117 0.37 -4.36 27.12
CA GLU A 117 -0.41 -5.39 27.82
C GLU A 117 0.24 -5.78 29.14
N ASN A 118 1.56 -6.02 29.12
CA ASN A 118 2.33 -6.50 30.28
C ASN A 118 2.69 -5.40 31.31
N SER A 119 2.63 -4.12 30.92
CA SER A 119 2.88 -2.99 31.83
C SER A 119 1.79 -2.87 32.91
N ALA A 120 2.09 -2.40 34.13
CA ALA A 120 1.05 -2.23 35.16
C ALA A 120 -0.03 -1.20 34.75
N THR A 121 0.39 -0.12 34.09
CA THR A 121 -0.47 0.93 33.55
C THR A 121 -0.09 1.23 32.10
N VAL A 122 -1.00 1.84 31.32
CA VAL A 122 -0.67 2.30 29.97
C VAL A 122 0.43 3.37 30.05
N ASP A 123 1.54 3.12 29.34
CA ASP A 123 2.55 4.14 29.06
C ASP A 123 2.00 5.11 28.01
N LYS A 124 1.35 6.17 28.49
CA LYS A 124 0.70 7.16 27.63
C LYS A 124 1.72 7.92 26.77
N GLU A 125 2.92 8.16 27.27
CA GLU A 125 3.94 8.90 26.54
C GLU A 125 4.40 8.11 25.31
N LEU A 126 4.72 6.83 25.49
CA LEU A 126 5.06 5.92 24.39
C LEU A 126 3.97 5.90 23.31
N ILE A 127 2.71 5.71 23.69
CA ILE A 127 1.59 5.64 22.74
C ILE A 127 1.40 6.97 22.03
N MET A 128 1.42 8.09 22.75
CA MET A 128 1.22 9.40 22.14
C MET A 128 2.37 9.79 21.21
N ASN A 129 3.61 9.35 21.47
CA ASN A 129 4.73 9.55 20.55
C ASN A 129 4.56 8.74 19.25
N CYS A 130 4.06 7.50 19.33
CA CYS A 130 3.71 6.72 18.14
C CYS A 130 2.60 7.40 17.33
N ILE A 131 1.59 7.95 18.01
CA ILE A 131 0.49 8.69 17.38
C ILE A 131 0.97 10.01 16.76
N ASP A 132 1.94 10.70 17.37
CA ASP A 132 2.57 11.89 16.80
C ASP A 132 3.28 11.56 15.48
N PHE A 133 4.02 10.45 15.42
CA PHE A 133 4.60 9.96 14.17
C PHE A 133 3.52 9.67 13.11
N ILE A 134 2.47 8.94 13.47
CA ILE A 134 1.41 8.58 12.50
C ILE A 134 0.72 9.84 11.96
N ARG A 135 0.33 10.78 12.82
CA ARG A 135 -0.37 12.00 12.40
C ARG A 135 0.55 12.97 11.66
N GLY A 136 1.80 13.10 12.08
CA GLY A 136 2.73 14.09 11.55
C GLY A 136 3.43 13.62 10.28
N TYR A 137 3.91 12.37 10.27
CA TYR A 137 4.69 11.81 9.17
C TYR A 137 3.82 11.06 8.16
N ALA A 138 3.08 10.03 8.59
CA ALA A 138 2.28 9.23 7.66
C ALA A 138 1.11 10.04 7.07
N ASP A 139 0.38 10.79 7.89
CA ASP A 139 -0.82 11.49 7.42
C ASP A 139 -0.50 12.90 6.85
N LYS A 140 -0.04 13.83 7.69
CA LYS A 140 0.12 15.24 7.29
C LYS A 140 1.31 15.53 6.37
N PHE A 141 2.24 14.61 6.24
CA PHE A 141 3.43 14.78 5.40
C PHE A 141 3.39 13.86 4.18
N HIS A 142 3.06 12.59 4.35
CA HIS A 142 3.00 11.62 3.26
C HIS A 142 1.61 11.61 2.57
N HIS A 143 0.53 11.17 3.24
CA HIS A 143 -0.80 11.11 2.61
C HIS A 143 -1.29 12.46 2.09
N MET A 144 -0.90 13.58 2.73
CA MET A 144 -1.22 14.92 2.21
C MET A 144 -0.68 15.13 0.78
N LYS A 145 0.55 14.69 0.49
CA LYS A 145 1.09 14.77 -0.87
C LYS A 145 0.29 13.90 -1.83
N GLU A 146 -0.22 12.77 -1.38
CA GLU A 146 -1.04 11.91 -2.20
C GLU A 146 -2.41 12.54 -2.48
N GLU A 147 -3.14 12.88 -1.43
CA GLU A 147 -4.50 13.41 -1.49
C GLU A 147 -4.59 14.78 -2.17
N ASP A 148 -3.67 15.69 -1.86
CA ASP A 148 -3.73 17.09 -2.32
C ASP A 148 -2.91 17.36 -3.59
N ILE A 149 -1.99 16.45 -3.96
CA ILE A 149 -1.11 16.62 -5.12
C ILE A 149 -1.26 15.46 -6.11
N LEU A 150 -0.84 14.25 -5.75
CA LEU A 150 -0.71 13.12 -6.68
C LEU A 150 -2.07 12.70 -7.26
N PHE A 151 -3.09 12.50 -6.42
CA PHE A 151 -4.41 12.02 -6.84
C PHE A 151 -5.14 13.04 -7.73
N LYS A 152 -4.72 14.31 -7.73
CA LYS A 152 -5.27 15.36 -8.59
C LYS A 152 -4.86 15.23 -10.07
N TYR A 153 -3.95 14.31 -10.40
CA TYR A 153 -3.54 14.04 -11.78
C TYR A 153 -4.37 12.97 -12.48
N VAL A 154 -5.32 12.34 -11.76
CA VAL A 154 -6.23 11.32 -12.29
C VAL A 154 -7.68 11.66 -11.93
N ASP A 155 -8.65 10.91 -12.45
CA ASP A 155 -10.05 11.06 -12.03
C ASP A 155 -10.21 10.58 -10.58
N GLU A 156 -10.40 11.52 -9.66
CA GLU A 156 -10.64 11.24 -8.24
C GLU A 156 -11.93 10.43 -7.99
N LYS A 157 -12.82 10.35 -8.98
CA LYS A 157 -14.03 9.51 -8.91
C LYS A 157 -13.77 8.08 -9.33
N SER A 158 -12.57 7.77 -9.85
CA SER A 158 -12.18 6.38 -10.11
C SER A 158 -12.21 5.59 -8.81
N GLU A 159 -12.69 4.35 -8.89
CA GLU A 159 -12.87 3.55 -7.69
C GLU A 159 -11.53 3.23 -7.00
N ILE A 160 -10.44 3.10 -7.76
CA ILE A 160 -9.10 2.89 -7.21
C ILE A 160 -8.70 4.04 -6.27
N ILE A 161 -8.99 5.29 -6.62
CA ILE A 161 -8.68 6.46 -5.78
C ILE A 161 -9.63 6.55 -4.58
N LYS A 162 -10.91 6.21 -4.75
CA LYS A 162 -11.86 6.15 -3.62
C LYS A 162 -11.42 5.16 -2.55
N VAL A 163 -10.93 3.98 -2.93
CA VAL A 163 -10.40 2.98 -1.99
C VAL A 163 -9.25 3.55 -1.18
N MET A 164 -8.33 4.30 -1.81
CA MET A 164 -7.21 4.91 -1.09
C MET A 164 -7.70 5.94 -0.05
N TYR A 165 -8.65 6.79 -0.42
CA TYR A 165 -9.29 7.71 0.52
C TYR A 165 -10.01 6.99 1.66
N GLU A 166 -10.71 5.89 1.38
CA GLU A 166 -11.39 5.07 2.40
C GLU A 166 -10.39 4.40 3.36
N ASP A 167 -9.27 3.90 2.85
CA ASP A 167 -8.17 3.36 3.65
C ASP A 167 -7.59 4.48 4.55
N HIS A 168 -7.33 5.69 4.02
CA HIS A 168 -6.84 6.82 4.82
C HIS A 168 -7.82 7.20 5.95
N VAL A 169 -9.11 7.29 5.65
CA VAL A 169 -10.16 7.57 6.64
C VAL A 169 -10.21 6.48 7.71
N THR A 170 -10.12 5.21 7.30
CA THR A 170 -10.09 4.07 8.23
C THR A 170 -8.85 4.11 9.13
N GLY A 171 -7.68 4.41 8.57
CA GLY A 171 -6.44 4.62 9.31
C GLY A 171 -6.57 5.73 10.36
N ARG A 172 -7.14 6.88 9.98
CA ARG A 172 -7.43 7.99 10.92
C ARG A 172 -8.40 7.58 12.03
N ASN A 173 -9.38 6.71 11.74
CA ASN A 173 -10.29 6.16 12.74
C ASN A 173 -9.58 5.21 13.73
N HIS A 174 -8.64 4.37 13.28
CA HIS A 174 -7.82 3.58 14.20
C HIS A 174 -7.03 4.48 15.15
N VAL A 175 -6.36 5.51 14.61
CA VAL A 175 -5.61 6.50 15.40
C VAL A 175 -6.48 7.17 16.46
N LYS A 176 -7.71 7.57 16.10
CA LYS A 176 -8.66 8.14 17.06
C LYS A 176 -8.94 7.19 18.22
N ASN A 177 -9.21 5.91 17.94
CA ASN A 177 -9.52 4.93 18.98
C ASN A 177 -8.30 4.56 19.84
N VAL A 178 -7.08 4.58 19.28
CA VAL A 178 -5.85 4.40 20.08
C VAL A 178 -5.68 5.53 21.09
N VAL A 179 -5.94 6.78 20.69
CA VAL A 179 -5.88 7.94 21.60
C VAL A 179 -6.89 7.80 22.74
N GLU A 180 -8.14 7.46 22.42
CA GLU A 180 -9.18 7.23 23.45
C GLU A 180 -8.78 6.08 24.40
N GLY A 181 -8.22 4.99 23.86
CA GLY A 181 -7.69 3.90 24.66
C GLY A 181 -6.57 4.35 25.60
N ALA A 182 -5.66 5.20 25.13
CA ALA A 182 -4.60 5.77 25.96
C ALA A 182 -5.14 6.71 27.06
N GLU A 183 -6.18 7.49 26.76
CA GLU A 183 -6.83 8.38 27.73
C GLU A 183 -7.51 7.60 28.85
N THR A 184 -8.28 6.58 28.49
CA THR A 184 -9.07 5.73 29.40
C THR A 184 -8.25 4.62 30.08
N GLY A 185 -7.04 4.34 29.60
CA GLY A 185 -6.22 3.21 30.07
C GLY A 185 -6.67 1.86 29.53
N ASN A 186 -7.49 1.84 28.47
CA ASN A 186 -8.00 0.63 27.84
C ASN A 186 -6.95 -0.02 26.92
N LYS A 187 -6.14 -0.91 27.50
CA LYS A 187 -5.08 -1.65 26.78
C LYS A 187 -5.59 -2.49 25.62
N ALA A 188 -6.76 -3.13 25.77
CA ALA A 188 -7.33 -3.99 24.75
C ALA A 188 -7.68 -3.19 23.48
N GLN A 189 -8.28 -2.01 23.67
CA GLN A 189 -8.59 -1.09 22.58
C GLN A 189 -7.33 -0.55 21.89
N ILE A 190 -6.29 -0.19 22.66
CA ILE A 190 -5.00 0.22 22.08
C ILE A 190 -4.43 -0.88 21.18
N LYS A 191 -4.40 -2.12 21.68
CA LYS A 191 -3.90 -3.27 20.92
C LYS A 191 -4.71 -3.51 19.66
N GLU A 192 -6.02 -3.63 19.78
CA GLU A 192 -6.93 -3.87 18.65
C GLU A 192 -6.71 -2.84 17.55
N HIS A 193 -6.72 -1.56 17.87
CA HIS A 193 -6.63 -0.52 16.85
C HIS A 193 -5.22 -0.29 16.32
N LEU A 194 -4.16 -0.55 17.09
CA LEU A 194 -2.79 -0.54 16.54
C LEU A 194 -2.57 -1.71 15.57
N HIS A 195 -3.03 -2.92 15.89
CA HIS A 195 -2.97 -4.05 14.94
C HIS A 195 -3.84 -3.80 13.71
N GLY A 196 -5.05 -3.25 13.88
CA GLY A 196 -5.89 -2.85 12.76
C GLY A 196 -5.24 -1.81 11.85
N TYR A 197 -4.60 -0.78 12.43
CA TYR A 197 -3.82 0.21 11.68
C TYR A 197 -2.66 -0.44 10.93
N ARG A 198 -1.91 -1.33 11.61
CA ARG A 198 -0.78 -2.07 11.01
C ARG A 198 -1.21 -2.85 9.78
N ASP A 199 -2.25 -3.66 9.92
CA ASP A 199 -2.67 -4.58 8.86
C ASP A 199 -3.23 -3.79 7.66
N LEU A 200 -4.02 -2.75 7.93
CA LEU A 200 -4.50 -1.81 6.92
C LEU A 200 -3.34 -1.17 6.16
N LEU A 201 -2.44 -0.48 6.86
CA LEU A 201 -1.36 0.28 6.21
C LEU A 201 -0.35 -0.61 5.51
N THR A 202 -0.12 -1.84 5.99
CA THR A 202 0.75 -2.80 5.30
C THR A 202 0.19 -3.16 3.93
N GLN A 203 -1.13 -3.39 3.83
CA GLN A 203 -1.77 -3.70 2.55
C GLN A 203 -1.90 -2.45 1.68
N HIS A 204 -2.23 -1.31 2.28
CA HIS A 204 -2.36 -0.03 1.62
C HIS A 204 -1.07 0.38 0.89
N ILE A 205 0.06 0.40 1.61
CA ILE A 205 1.36 0.74 1.03
C ILE A 205 1.76 -0.24 -0.08
N LYS A 206 1.42 -1.52 0.07
CA LYS A 206 1.65 -2.50 -1.00
C LYS A 206 0.85 -2.16 -2.26
N LYS A 207 -0.43 -1.77 -2.12
CA LYS A 207 -1.24 -1.30 -3.26
C LYS A 207 -0.62 -0.06 -3.90
N GLU A 208 -0.06 0.84 -3.11
CA GLU A 208 0.56 2.08 -3.59
C GLU A 208 1.79 1.82 -4.44
N ASP A 209 2.79 1.20 -3.80
CA ASP A 209 4.09 0.89 -4.38
C ASP A 209 3.89 0.06 -5.65
N GLU A 210 3.14 -1.04 -5.56
CA GLU A 210 3.08 -2.02 -6.65
C GLU A 210 2.05 -1.66 -7.72
N ILE A 211 0.96 -0.97 -7.37
CA ILE A 211 -0.20 -0.82 -8.26
C ILE A 211 -0.52 0.63 -8.59
N LEU A 212 -0.85 1.41 -7.57
CA LEU A 212 -1.41 2.73 -7.75
C LEU A 212 -0.40 3.67 -8.41
N TYR A 213 0.83 3.73 -7.90
CA TYR A 213 1.80 4.68 -8.42
C TYR A 213 2.17 4.38 -9.88
N PRO A 214 2.51 3.12 -10.28
CA PRO A 214 2.72 2.81 -11.69
C PRO A 214 1.49 3.11 -12.56
N TRP A 215 0.28 2.87 -12.04
CA TRP A 215 -0.97 3.14 -12.75
C TRP A 215 -1.21 4.64 -12.94
N ILE A 216 -0.93 5.48 -11.95
CA ILE A 216 -1.03 6.95 -12.05
C ILE A 216 0.00 7.47 -13.07
N GLU A 217 1.27 7.08 -12.95
CA GLU A 217 2.33 7.62 -13.80
C GLU A 217 2.14 7.28 -15.28
N ARG A 218 1.60 6.09 -15.60
CA ARG A 218 1.28 5.71 -16.99
C ARG A 218 0.23 6.60 -17.66
N GLN A 219 -0.56 7.34 -16.88
CA GLN A 219 -1.58 8.25 -17.38
C GLN A 219 -1.06 9.69 -17.53
N MET A 220 0.16 9.95 -17.07
CA MET A 220 0.74 11.29 -17.04
C MET A 220 1.70 11.53 -18.21
N SER A 221 1.69 12.75 -18.73
CA SER A 221 2.72 13.24 -19.64
C SER A 221 3.99 13.64 -18.89
N ASP A 222 5.14 13.69 -19.58
CA ASP A 222 6.42 14.18 -19.01
C ASP A 222 6.28 15.56 -18.35
N ARG A 223 5.44 16.43 -18.92
CA ARG A 223 5.12 17.74 -18.35
C ARG A 223 4.45 17.59 -16.98
N GLN A 224 3.42 16.75 -16.88
CA GLN A 224 2.71 16.52 -15.61
C GLN A 224 3.61 15.86 -14.57
N ILE A 225 4.52 14.96 -14.98
CA ILE A 225 5.53 14.38 -14.09
C ILE A 225 6.46 15.46 -13.53
N GLY A 226 6.91 16.40 -14.38
CA GLY A 226 7.70 17.55 -13.93
C GLY A 226 6.94 18.49 -12.97
N GLU A 227 5.66 18.75 -13.26
CA GLU A 227 4.77 19.54 -12.38
C GLU A 227 4.53 18.86 -11.03
N LEU A 228 4.32 17.54 -11.02
CA LEU A 228 4.19 16.73 -9.81
C LEU A 228 5.45 16.87 -8.94
N PHE A 229 6.63 16.69 -9.54
CA PHE A 229 7.89 16.83 -8.82
C PHE A 229 8.06 18.22 -8.20
N GLN A 230 7.72 19.28 -8.93
CA GLN A 230 7.78 20.64 -8.40
C GLN A 230 6.83 20.84 -7.22
N ARG A 231 5.59 20.34 -7.31
CA ARG A 231 4.57 20.50 -6.26
C ARG A 231 4.93 19.70 -5.00
N CYS A 232 5.37 18.45 -5.13
CA CYS A 232 5.82 17.66 -3.99
C CYS A 232 7.05 18.29 -3.33
N SER A 233 8.03 18.72 -4.13
CA SER A 233 9.23 19.40 -3.61
C SER A 233 8.89 20.69 -2.84
N ALA A 234 7.89 21.45 -3.31
CA ALA A 234 7.42 22.64 -2.61
C ALA A 234 6.70 22.29 -1.30
N ALA A 235 5.93 21.19 -1.27
CA ALA A 235 5.29 20.69 -0.06
C ALA A 235 6.33 20.27 0.98
N ASP A 236 7.36 19.53 0.59
CA ASP A 236 8.45 19.12 1.48
C ASP A 236 9.22 20.34 2.00
N ALA A 237 9.51 21.32 1.14
CA ALA A 237 10.17 22.56 1.55
C ALA A 237 9.35 23.38 2.57
N SER A 238 8.01 23.27 2.55
CA SER A 238 7.13 24.00 3.47
C SER A 238 7.19 23.49 4.91
N VAL A 239 7.52 22.21 5.10
CA VAL A 239 7.71 21.60 6.42
C VAL A 239 9.17 21.62 6.87
N GLY A 240 10.10 21.69 5.92
CA GLY A 240 11.54 21.71 6.15
C GLY A 240 12.15 20.32 6.40
N GLU A 241 13.47 20.22 6.23
CA GLU A 241 14.21 18.95 6.34
C GLU A 241 14.25 18.36 7.76
N GLU A 242 13.92 19.15 8.78
CA GLU A 242 13.99 18.72 10.18
C GLU A 242 12.85 17.75 10.54
N LEU A 243 11.72 17.82 9.84
CA LEU A 243 10.57 16.96 10.13
C LEU A 243 10.87 15.47 9.83
N PRO A 244 11.33 15.08 8.62
CA PRO A 244 11.72 13.69 8.37
C PRO A 244 12.85 13.21 9.30
N LYS A 245 13.88 14.04 9.54
CA LYS A 245 15.00 13.70 10.43
C LYS A 245 14.55 13.44 11.86
N ARG A 246 13.62 14.25 12.39
CA ARG A 246 13.02 14.04 13.72
C ARG A 246 12.33 12.68 13.80
N TYR A 247 11.53 12.34 12.81
CA TYR A 247 10.77 11.09 12.83
C TYR A 247 11.63 9.86 12.54
N GLU A 248 12.65 9.97 11.71
CA GLU A 248 13.67 8.93 11.56
C GLU A 248 14.36 8.66 12.90
N LYS A 249 14.80 9.71 13.59
CA LYS A 249 15.39 9.59 14.92
C LYS A 249 14.44 8.92 15.92
N PHE A 250 13.16 9.32 15.91
CA PHE A 250 12.15 8.70 16.77
C PHE A 250 12.04 7.19 16.52
N ILE A 251 12.01 6.74 15.26
CA ILE A 251 11.97 5.31 14.93
C ILE A 251 13.23 4.60 15.42
N ILE A 252 14.42 5.17 15.21
CA ILE A 252 15.68 4.59 15.69
C ILE A 252 15.66 4.45 17.22
N ASP A 253 15.28 5.50 17.94
CA ASP A 253 15.22 5.49 19.41
C ASP A 253 14.20 4.44 19.91
N LEU A 254 13.09 4.24 19.18
CA LEU A 254 12.06 3.25 19.48
C LEU A 254 12.56 1.81 19.24
N GLU A 255 13.25 1.57 18.12
CA GLU A 255 13.90 0.28 17.83
C GLU A 255 14.96 -0.05 18.89
N GLU A 256 15.80 0.91 19.26
CA GLU A 256 16.81 0.74 20.30
C GLU A 256 16.20 0.43 21.67
N LYS A 257 15.08 1.07 22.02
CA LYS A 257 14.35 0.79 23.26
C LYS A 257 13.95 -0.69 23.32
N PHE A 258 13.30 -1.20 22.27
CA PHE A 258 12.80 -2.57 22.25
C PHE A 258 13.85 -3.63 21.91
N ALA A 259 14.99 -3.26 21.31
CA ALA A 259 16.13 -4.16 21.15
C ALA A 259 16.84 -4.47 22.48
N LYS A 260 16.81 -3.53 23.45
CA LYS A 260 17.42 -3.69 24.79
C LYS A 260 16.54 -4.48 25.77
N GLU A 261 15.26 -4.62 25.46
CA GLU A 261 14.27 -5.32 26.31
C GLU A 261 14.09 -6.81 25.95
N ASN A 262 14.70 -7.26 24.84
CA ASN A 262 14.78 -8.66 24.41
C ASN A 262 16.14 -9.29 24.77
#